data_AF-A0A7W1XWE9-F1
#
_entry.id   AF-A0A7W1XWE9-F1
#
_cell.length_a   1.000
_cell.length_b   1.000
_cell.length_c   1.000
_cell.angle_alpha   90.00
_cell.angle_beta   90.00
_cell.angle_gamma   90.00
#
_symmetry.space_group_name_H-M   'P 1'
#
loop_
_entity.id
_entity.type
_entity.pdbx_description
1 polymer ?
#
loop_
_entity_poly.entity_id
_entity_poly.type
_entity_poly.pdbx_seq_one_letter_code
_entity_poly.pdbx_strand_id
1 'polypeptide(L)'
;MAPDHFCLLVAIWEFLFGTSLLVQRQDFLSRVERFTQDAPKVRWLMSAWLVIGALAVKENPYPAADLLGVLSILAWVTMIKCAIGVLWTAGLIQMSLGFLRGAHMGIGCLQLLISGALFYAYSLL
;
A
#
# COMPACT_ATOMS: atom_id res chain seq x y z
N MET A 1 15.66 7.00 -2.63
CA MET A 1 14.38 7.72 -2.75
C MET A 1 14.12 8.31 -1.39
N ALA A 2 14.05 9.64 -1.31
CA ALA A 2 13.93 10.31 -0.04
C ALA A 2 12.65 9.82 0.70
N PRO A 3 12.73 9.59 2.03
CA PRO A 3 11.66 8.95 2.79
C PRO A 3 10.34 9.73 2.77
N ASP A 4 10.41 11.05 2.57
CA ASP A 4 9.29 11.96 2.32
C ASP A 4 8.55 11.64 1.01
N HIS A 5 9.26 11.40 -0.08
CA HIS A 5 8.65 11.00 -1.35
C HIS A 5 8.01 9.61 -1.28
N PHE A 6 8.61 8.68 -0.53
CA PHE A 6 8.00 7.37 -0.28
C PHE A 6 6.71 7.51 0.53
N CYS A 7 6.72 8.33 1.59
CA CYS A 7 5.53 8.65 2.37
C CYS A 7 4.42 9.22 1.49
N LEU A 8 4.74 10.19 0.63
CA LEU A 8 3.77 10.79 -0.29
C LEU A 8 3.18 9.77 -1.27
N LEU A 9 4.01 8.88 -1.85
CA LEU A 9 3.52 7.82 -2.74
C LEU A 9 2.55 6.88 -2.03
N VAL A 10 2.86 6.46 -0.80
CA VAL A 10 1.94 5.63 -0.01
C VAL A 10 0.69 6.42 0.33
N ALA A 11 0.80 7.69 0.74
CA ALA A 11 -0.34 8.54 1.06
C ALA A 11 -1.32 8.66 -0.12
N ILE A 12 -0.80 8.90 -1.33
CA ILE A 12 -1.58 8.96 -2.57
C ILE A 12 -2.22 7.61 -2.87
N TRP A 13 -1.47 6.52 -2.72
CA TRP A 13 -1.99 5.17 -2.95
C TRP A 13 -3.16 4.86 -2.00
N GLU A 14 -2.98 5.07 -0.70
CA GLU A 14 -4.01 4.85 0.32
C GLU A 14 -5.22 5.77 0.11
N PHE A 15 -5.00 7.01 -0.36
CA PHE A 15 -6.08 7.94 -0.70
C PHE A 15 -6.92 7.41 -1.87
N LEU A 16 -6.27 7.03 -2.97
CA LEU A 16 -6.94 6.52 -4.17
C LEU A 16 -7.69 5.21 -3.87
N PHE A 17 -7.08 4.33 -3.09
CA PHE A 17 -7.68 3.06 -2.71
C PHE A 17 -8.87 3.28 -1.77
N GLY A 18 -8.71 4.10 -0.73
CA GLY A 18 -9.76 4.43 0.24
C GLY A 18 -10.95 5.14 -0.39
N THR A 19 -10.72 6.16 -1.21
CA THR A 19 -11.78 6.88 -1.93
C THR A 19 -12.54 5.96 -2.90
N SER A 20 -11.83 5.13 -3.66
CA SER A 20 -12.46 4.17 -4.59
C SER A 20 -13.32 3.14 -3.85
N LEU A 21 -12.88 2.70 -2.68
CA LEU A 21 -13.60 1.72 -1.86
C LEU A 21 -14.84 2.33 -1.18
N LEU A 22 -14.85 3.64 -0.89
CA LEU A 22 -15.98 4.37 -0.31
C LEU A 22 -17.01 4.84 -1.35
N VAL A 23 -16.56 5.41 -2.46
CA VAL A 23 -17.44 6.09 -3.42
C VAL A 23 -17.93 5.15 -4.52
N GLN A 24 -17.06 4.28 -5.04
CA GLN A 24 -17.34 3.43 -6.20
C GLN A 24 -17.05 1.96 -5.91
N ARG A 25 -17.50 1.46 -4.75
CA ARG A 25 -17.12 0.13 -4.26
C ARG A 25 -17.32 -0.99 -5.28
N GLN A 26 -18.50 -1.08 -5.90
CA GLN A 26 -18.80 -2.18 -6.83
C GLN A 26 -17.95 -2.11 -8.11
N ASP A 27 -17.79 -0.93 -8.70
CA ASP A 27 -16.95 -0.71 -9.88
C ASP A 27 -15.45 -0.87 -9.57
N PHE A 28 -15.05 -0.55 -8.35
CA PHE A 28 -13.70 -0.78 -7.87
C PHE A 28 -13.43 -2.28 -7.69
N LEU A 29 -14.34 -3.01 -7.04
CA LEU A 29 -14.23 -4.46 -6.86
C LEU A 29 -14.16 -5.20 -8.19
N SER A 30 -15.00 -4.83 -9.17
CA SER A 30 -14.98 -5.44 -10.50
C SER A 30 -13.68 -5.15 -11.26
N ARG A 31 -13.13 -3.94 -11.13
CA ARG A 31 -11.81 -3.58 -11.68
C ARG A 31 -10.68 -4.36 -11.02
N VAL A 32 -10.70 -4.47 -9.68
CA VAL A 32 -9.71 -5.25 -8.93
C VAL A 32 -9.80 -6.72 -9.32
N GLU A 33 -11.00 -7.29 -9.43
CA GLU A 33 -11.20 -8.68 -9.85
C GLU A 33 -10.68 -8.93 -11.27
N ARG A 34 -10.92 -8.02 -12.20
CA ARG A 34 -10.36 -8.10 -13.56
C ARG A 34 -8.83 -7.96 -13.56
N PHE A 35 -8.29 -7.06 -12.73
CA PHE A 35 -6.84 -6.87 -12.61
C PHE A 35 -6.15 -8.08 -11.98
N THR A 36 -6.79 -8.73 -11.01
CA THR A 36 -6.22 -9.89 -10.31
C THR A 36 -6.33 -11.20 -11.09
N GLN A 37 -7.17 -11.27 -12.13
CA GLN A 37 -7.14 -12.37 -13.11
C GLN A 37 -5.80 -12.44 -13.85
N ASP A 38 -5.14 -11.31 -14.06
CA ASP A 38 -3.81 -11.23 -14.66
C ASP A 38 -2.71 -11.34 -13.58
N ALA A 39 -2.50 -12.55 -13.05
CA ALA A 39 -1.42 -12.85 -12.11
C ALA A 39 -0.04 -12.25 -12.45
N PRO A 40 0.45 -12.24 -13.73
CA PRO A 40 1.71 -11.58 -14.06
C PRO A 40 1.69 -10.06 -13.86
N LYS A 41 0.54 -9.38 -14.09
CA LYS A 41 0.40 -7.94 -13.83
C LYS A 41 0.45 -7.64 -12.34
N VAL A 42 -0.23 -8.45 -11.52
CA VAL A 42 -0.18 -8.33 -10.05
C VAL A 42 1.24 -8.54 -9.54
N ARG A 43 1.94 -9.55 -10.05
CA ARG A 43 3.33 -9.82 -9.68
C ARG A 43 4.27 -8.68 -10.08
N TRP A 44 4.06 -8.09 -11.26
CA TRP A 44 4.83 -6.93 -11.72
C TRP A 44 4.58 -5.70 -10.83
N LEU A 45 3.32 -5.41 -10.50
CA LEU A 45 2.95 -4.33 -9.57
C LEU A 45 3.61 -4.52 -8.20
N MET A 46 3.55 -5.73 -7.64
CA MET A 46 4.19 -6.05 -6.35
C MET A 46 5.71 -5.95 -6.43
N SER A 47 6.31 -6.35 -7.56
CA SER A 47 7.75 -6.20 -7.78
C SER A 47 8.17 -4.74 -7.87
N ALA A 48 7.37 -3.89 -8.53
CA ALA A 48 7.62 -2.44 -8.58
C ALA A 48 7.56 -1.82 -7.18
N TRP A 49 6.54 -2.16 -6.38
CA TRP A 49 6.44 -1.71 -4.99
C TRP A 49 7.58 -2.22 -4.11
N LEU A 50 8.06 -3.46 -4.34
CA LEU A 50 9.22 -4.00 -3.65
C LEU A 50 10.49 -3.19 -3.95
N VAL A 51 10.71 -2.82 -5.21
CA VAL A 51 11.85 -1.97 -5.61
C VAL A 51 11.73 -0.58 -4.97
N ILE A 52 10.55 0.02 -4.99
CA ILE A 52 10.30 1.34 -4.35
C ILE A 52 10.57 1.27 -2.84
N GLY A 53 10.06 0.24 -2.15
CA GLY A 53 10.31 0.00 -0.73
C GLY A 53 11.79 -0.24 -0.43
N ALA A 54 12.50 -1.02 -1.26
CA ALA A 54 13.93 -1.26 -1.12
C ALA A 54 14.76 0.03 -1.29
N LEU A 55 14.37 0.91 -2.22
CA LEU A 55 15.01 2.21 -2.42
C LEU A 55 14.77 3.17 -1.24
N ALA A 56 13.62 3.09 -0.58
CA ALA A 56 13.31 3.88 0.61
C ALA A 56 14.09 3.36 1.84
N VAL A 57 14.11 2.05 2.06
CA VAL A 57 14.87 1.43 3.17
C VAL A 57 16.37 1.62 3.02
N LYS A 58 16.91 1.60 1.78
CA LYS A 58 18.35 1.84 1.54
C LYS A 58 18.79 3.22 2.03
N GLU A 59 17.95 4.24 1.92
CA GLU A 59 18.28 5.60 2.36
C GLU A 59 18.05 5.81 3.85
N ASN A 60 17.10 5.10 4.45
CA ASN A 60 16.88 5.17 5.89
C ASN A 60 16.65 3.79 6.52
N PRO A 61 17.74 3.02 6.78
CA PRO A 61 17.64 1.63 7.19
C PRO A 61 17.32 1.43 8.69
N TYR A 62 17.55 2.45 9.53
CA TYR A 62 17.43 2.33 10.98
C TYR A 62 16.09 2.90 11.48
N PRO A 63 15.19 2.05 12.00
CA PRO A 63 13.97 2.54 12.63
C PRO A 63 14.31 3.21 13.96
N ALA A 64 14.01 4.50 14.07
CA ALA A 64 14.06 5.28 15.30
C ALA A 64 12.63 5.62 15.79
N ALA A 65 12.51 6.18 17.00
CA ALA A 65 11.21 6.58 17.58
C ALA A 65 10.71 7.93 17.05
N ASP A 66 11.47 8.56 16.15
CA ASP A 66 11.11 9.79 15.46
C ASP A 66 10.26 9.51 14.22
N LEU A 67 9.73 10.57 13.61
CA LEU A 67 8.86 10.48 12.44
C LEU A 67 9.53 9.74 11.27
N LEU A 68 10.84 9.96 11.08
CA LEU A 68 11.64 9.28 10.07
C LEU A 68 11.75 7.77 10.32
N GLY A 69 11.91 7.37 11.58
CA GLY A 69 11.92 5.97 11.97
C GLY A 69 10.58 5.26 11.77
N VAL A 70 9.45 5.93 12.03
CA VAL A 70 8.11 5.39 11.71
C VAL A 70 7.94 5.17 10.21
N LEU A 71 8.43 6.11 9.38
CA LEU A 71 8.41 5.96 7.91
C LEU A 71 9.33 4.83 7.43
N SER A 72 10.49 4.64 8.06
CA SER A 72 11.38 3.51 7.79
C SER A 72 10.69 2.17 8.08
N ILE A 73 9.99 2.04 9.22
CA ILE A 73 9.19 0.86 9.54
C ILE A 73 8.13 0.61 8.45
N LEU A 74 7.45 1.66 7.99
CA LEU A 74 6.43 1.54 6.96
C LEU A 74 7.01 1.08 5.61
N ALA A 75 8.21 1.55 5.27
CA ALA A 75 8.95 1.09 4.09
C ALA A 75 9.35 -0.39 4.20
N TRP A 76 9.85 -0.82 5.37
CA TRP A 76 10.15 -2.22 5.67
C TRP A 76 8.91 -3.11 5.58
N VAL A 77 7.80 -2.71 6.20
CA VAL A 77 6.54 -3.46 6.18
C VAL A 77 6.02 -3.59 4.74
N THR A 78 6.08 -2.51 3.96
CA THR A 78 5.69 -2.53 2.54
C THR A 78 6.58 -3.47 1.74
N MET A 79 7.91 -3.42 1.93
CA MET A 79 8.85 -4.30 1.24
C MET A 79 8.59 -5.78 1.55
N ILE A 80 8.42 -6.12 2.83
CA ILE A 80 8.15 -7.50 3.27
C ILE A 80 6.82 -7.99 2.70
N LYS A 81 5.75 -7.18 2.78
CA LYS A 81 4.44 -7.52 2.21
C LYS A 81 4.52 -7.76 0.71
N CYS A 82 5.21 -6.88 -0.02
CA CYS A 82 5.39 -7.02 -1.47
C CYS A 82 6.27 -8.23 -1.82
N ALA A 83 7.29 -8.55 -1.04
CA ALA A 83 8.13 -9.73 -1.25
C ALA A 83 7.32 -11.03 -1.10
N ILE A 84 6.52 -11.10 -0.04
CA ILE A 84 5.58 -12.21 0.16
C ILE A 84 4.57 -12.26 -0.99
N GLY A 85 4.05 -11.11 -1.44
CA GLY A 85 3.13 -11.05 -2.57
C GLY A 85 3.71 -11.48 -3.92
N VAL A 86 5.01 -11.26 -4.15
CA VAL A 86 5.70 -11.77 -5.35
C VAL A 86 5.88 -13.28 -5.30
N LEU A 87 6.13 -13.85 -4.11
CA LEU A 87 6.31 -15.29 -3.93
C LEU A 87 4.98 -16.06 -3.87
N TRP A 88 3.96 -15.46 -3.25
CA TRP A 88 2.66 -16.07 -2.99
C TRP A 88 1.52 -15.28 -3.66
N THR A 89 1.70 -14.93 -4.93
CA THR A 89 0.77 -14.04 -5.65
C THR A 89 -0.63 -14.64 -5.77
N ALA A 90 -0.75 -15.94 -6.03
CA ALA A 90 -2.04 -16.61 -6.19
C ALA A 90 -2.88 -16.62 -4.89
N GLY A 91 -2.26 -16.98 -3.77
CA GLY A 91 -2.93 -16.95 -2.46
C GLY A 91 -3.25 -15.53 -2.00
N LEU A 92 -2.38 -14.56 -2.29
CA LEU A 92 -2.63 -13.15 -1.97
C LEU A 92 -3.80 -12.58 -2.78
N ILE A 93 -3.95 -12.97 -4.05
CA ILE A 93 -5.11 -12.63 -4.87
C ILE A 93 -6.40 -13.18 -4.26
N GLN A 94 -6.43 -14.46 -3.89
CA GLN A 94 -7.63 -15.06 -3.28
C GLN A 94 -7.99 -14.43 -1.94
N MET A 95 -6.97 -14.21 -1.08
CA MET A 95 -7.17 -13.63 0.24
C MET A 95 -7.60 -12.15 0.15
N SER A 96 -6.99 -11.37 -0.74
CA SER A 96 -7.34 -9.96 -0.95
C SER A 96 -8.73 -9.79 -1.54
N LEU A 97 -9.14 -10.60 -2.52
CA LEU A 97 -10.51 -10.59 -3.04
C LEU A 97 -11.52 -11.00 -1.97
N GLY A 98 -11.21 -12.02 -1.15
CA GLY A 98 -12.05 -12.43 -0.03
C GLY A 98 -12.23 -11.30 0.99
N PHE A 99 -11.13 -10.65 1.37
CA PHE A 99 -11.15 -9.51 2.29
C PHE A 99 -11.92 -8.32 1.71
N LEU A 100 -11.70 -7.96 0.45
CA LEU A 100 -12.36 -6.84 -0.23
C LEU A 100 -13.87 -7.07 -0.40
N ARG A 101 -14.30 -8.31 -0.65
CA ARG A 101 -15.73 -8.69 -0.68
C ARG A 101 -16.38 -8.57 0.70
N GLY A 102 -15.68 -8.99 1.76
CA GLY A 102 -16.12 -8.85 3.15
C GLY A 102 -15.92 -7.45 3.76
N ALA A 103 -15.18 -6.56 3.08
CA ALA A 103 -14.79 -5.28 3.64
C ALA A 103 -15.97 -4.34 3.84
N HIS A 104 -16.27 -3.97 5.08
CA HIS A 104 -17.22 -2.90 5.39
C HIS A 104 -16.66 -1.53 5.00
N MET A 105 -17.55 -0.54 4.79
CA MET A 105 -17.15 0.84 4.48
C MET A 105 -16.15 1.43 5.49
N GLY A 106 -16.15 0.94 6.74
CA GLY A 106 -15.18 1.33 7.77
C GLY A 106 -13.71 1.11 7.38
N ILE A 107 -13.41 0.14 6.52
CA ILE A 107 -12.04 -0.09 6.00
C ILE A 107 -11.62 1.07 5.09
N GLY A 108 -12.51 1.54 4.22
CA GLY A 108 -12.24 2.71 3.38
C GLY A 108 -12.00 3.99 4.21
N CYS A 109 -12.79 4.20 5.27
CA CYS A 109 -12.56 5.32 6.20
C CYS A 109 -11.22 5.20 6.93
N LEU A 110 -10.86 4.01 7.42
CA LEU A 110 -9.56 3.77 8.05
C LEU A 110 -8.42 4.08 7.08
N GLN A 111 -8.57 3.69 5.81
CA GLN A 111 -7.59 3.93 4.77
C GLN A 111 -7.39 5.41 4.47
N LEU A 112 -8.49 6.19 4.46
CA LEU A 112 -8.42 7.65 4.35
C LEU A 112 -7.77 8.30 5.57
N LEU A 113 -8.03 7.79 6.79
CA LEU A 113 -7.37 8.29 8.00
C LEU A 113 -5.85 8.04 7.97
N ILE A 114 -5.43 6.86 7.51
CA ILE A 114 -4.02 6.53 7.32
C ILE A 114 -3.40 7.46 6.27
N SER A 115 -4.08 7.66 5.14
CA SER A 115 -3.63 8.59 4.10
C SER A 115 -3.48 10.03 4.64
N GLY A 116 -4.49 10.53 5.38
CA GLY A 116 -4.43 11.85 6.00
C GLY A 116 -3.29 11.99 7.01
N ALA A 117 -3.04 10.95 7.81
CA ALA A 117 -1.91 10.91 8.74
C ALA A 117 -0.56 10.95 8.00
N LEU A 118 -0.44 10.26 6.86
CA LEU A 118 0.77 10.28 6.03
C LEU A 118 0.98 11.64 5.35
N PHE A 119 -0.08 12.29 4.84
CA PHE A 119 -0.01 13.65 4.32
C PHE A 119 0.41 14.66 5.40
N TYR A 120 -0.14 14.52 6.60
CA TYR A 120 0.23 15.34 7.74
C TYR A 120 1.70 15.12 8.15
N ALA A 121 2.15 13.87 8.20
CA ALA A 121 3.54 13.52 8.44
C ALA A 121 4.48 14.11 7.38
N TYR A 122 4.10 14.07 6.10
CA TYR A 122 4.86 14.71 5.03
C TYR A 122 4.94 16.23 5.20
N SER A 123 3.86 16.90 5.65
CA SER A 123 3.87 18.36 5.88
C SER A 123 4.72 18.81 7.08
N LEU A 124 5.09 17.88 7.96
CA LEU A 124 5.93 18.11 9.14
C LEU A 124 7.43 17.86 8.89
N LEU A 125 7.78 17.27 7.75
CA LEU A 125 9.15 16.97 7.31
C LEU A 125 9.70 18.08 6.42
#